data_AF-A0A822XRK5-F1
#
_entry.id   AF-A0A822XRK5-F1
#
_cell.length_a   1.000
_cell.length_b   1.000
_cell.length_c   1.000
_cell.angle_alpha   90.00
_cell.angle_beta   90.00
_cell.angle_gamma   90.00
#
_symmetry.space_group_name_H-M   'P 1'
#
loop_
_entity.id
_entity.type
_entity.pdbx_description
1 polymer ?
#
loop_
_entity_poly.entity_id
_entity_poly.type
_entity_poly.pdbx_seq_one_letter_code
_entity_poly.pdbx_strand_id
1 'polypeptide(L)'
;MAHQIVFILCSIIALTGVQGIHGVKFQATNNAAGTAGGIRFTNEIGITYSRATLKAATQFIWQSFHQTSAADRKNVPLLSMVVESMDGVAYTINNKIHVSANYIEGYRGDVKREITGVIYHEVAHV
;
A
#
# COMPACT_ATOMS: atom_id res chain seq x y z
N MET A 1 19.74 -30.50 -37.62
CA MET A 1 20.43 -29.97 -36.42
C MET A 1 20.18 -28.46 -36.21
N ALA A 2 20.57 -27.57 -37.13
CA ALA A 2 20.37 -26.12 -36.96
C ALA A 2 18.90 -25.67 -36.94
N HIS A 3 18.03 -26.26 -37.78
CA HIS A 3 16.60 -25.91 -37.81
C HIS A 3 15.82 -26.32 -36.54
N GLN A 4 16.22 -27.42 -35.88
CA GLN A 4 15.60 -27.85 -34.62
C GLN A 4 15.98 -26.92 -33.44
N ILE A 5 17.22 -26.40 -33.43
CA ILE A 5 17.68 -25.44 -32.42
C ILE A 5 16.94 -24.10 -32.58
N VAL A 6 16.70 -23.64 -33.81
CA VAL A 6 15.91 -22.42 -34.09
C VAL A 6 14.45 -22.58 -33.67
N PHE A 7 13.83 -23.73 -33.93
CA PHE A 7 12.44 -24.01 -33.52
C PHE A 7 12.29 -24.04 -31.98
N ILE A 8 13.27 -24.60 -31.27
CA ILE A 8 13.30 -24.64 -29.80
C ILE A 8 13.54 -23.25 -29.22
N LEU A 9 14.43 -22.43 -29.80
CA LEU A 9 14.63 -21.03 -29.39
C LEU A 9 13.37 -20.18 -29.61
N CYS A 10 12.67 -20.35 -30.73
CA CYS A 10 11.40 -19.64 -30.98
C CYS A 10 10.29 -20.05 -30.00
N SER A 11 10.31 -21.30 -29.51
CA SER A 11 9.33 -21.81 -28.56
C SER A 11 9.55 -21.29 -27.12
N ILE A 12 10.80 -21.03 -26.73
CA ILE A 12 11.14 -20.51 -25.39
C ILE A 12 10.78 -19.03 -25.23
N ILE A 13 10.76 -18.25 -26.33
CA ILE A 13 10.39 -16.82 -26.29
C ILE A 13 8.86 -16.64 -26.16
N ALA A 14 8.06 -17.64 -26.54
CA ALA A 14 6.60 -17.58 -26.47
C ALA A 14 6.02 -17.81 -25.06
N LEU A 15 6.83 -18.16 -24.06
CA LEU A 15 6.42 -18.33 -22.67
C LEU A 15 7.01 -17.26 -21.74
N THR A 16 7.23 -16.05 -22.25
CA THR A 16 7.26 -14.88 -21.36
C THR A 16 5.82 -14.65 -20.95
N GLY A 17 5.45 -15.23 -19.81
CA GLY A 17 4.10 -15.15 -19.26
C GLY A 17 3.62 -13.71 -19.33
N VAL A 18 2.39 -13.54 -19.82
CA VAL A 18 1.63 -12.30 -19.67
C VAL A 18 1.40 -12.13 -18.16
N GLN A 19 2.43 -11.70 -17.44
CA GLN A 19 2.28 -11.14 -16.13
C GLN A 19 1.64 -9.79 -16.38
N GLY A 20 0.30 -9.80 -16.42
CA GLY A 20 -0.49 -8.58 -16.41
C GLY A 20 0.13 -7.67 -15.37
N ILE A 21 0.56 -6.49 -15.81
CA ILE A 21 1.08 -5.46 -14.92
C ILE A 21 -0.13 -4.94 -14.14
N HIS A 22 -0.62 -5.72 -13.18
CA HIS A 22 -1.66 -5.32 -12.26
C HIS A 22 -1.00 -4.43 -11.21
N GLY A 23 -0.64 -3.22 -11.64
CA GLY A 23 -0.13 -2.20 -10.74
C GLY A 23 -1.18 -1.90 -9.67
N VAL A 24 -0.80 -2.01 -8.40
CA VAL A 24 -1.66 -1.68 -7.27
C VAL A 24 -2.07 -0.21 -7.38
N LYS A 25 -3.37 0.08 -7.38
CA LYS A 25 -3.87 1.45 -7.25
C LYS A 25 -3.84 1.82 -5.77
N PHE A 26 -3.30 3.01 -5.46
CA PHE A 26 -3.24 3.53 -4.09
C PHE A 26 -4.23 4.67 -3.90
N GLN A 27 -5.03 4.61 -2.83
CA GLN A 27 -5.98 5.66 -2.47
C GLN A 27 -5.85 6.02 -1.00
N ALA A 28 -6.10 7.29 -0.68
CA ALA A 28 -6.19 7.78 0.69
C ALA A 28 -7.35 8.79 0.76
N THR A 29 -8.17 8.72 1.79
CA THR A 29 -9.27 9.65 2.06
C THR A 29 -9.29 10.07 3.52
N ASN A 30 -9.89 11.24 3.79
CA ASN A 30 -10.12 11.73 5.14
C ASN A 30 -11.63 11.89 5.34
N ASN A 31 -12.26 10.89 5.95
CA ASN A 31 -13.69 10.91 6.25
C ASN A 31 -14.00 11.67 7.55
N ALA A 32 -12.98 12.02 8.34
CA ALA A 32 -13.11 12.75 9.59
C ALA A 32 -12.76 14.25 9.46
N ALA A 33 -12.80 14.83 8.26
CA ALA A 33 -12.28 16.18 7.97
C ALA A 33 -12.86 17.32 8.85
N GLY A 34 -14.03 17.12 9.46
CA GLY A 34 -14.65 18.09 10.40
C GLY A 34 -14.27 17.92 11.88
N THR A 35 -13.47 16.91 12.22
CA THR A 35 -12.98 16.66 13.59
C THR A 35 -11.60 17.28 13.80
N ALA A 36 -11.20 17.50 15.05
CA ALA A 36 -9.86 18.03 15.35
C ALA A 36 -8.75 17.10 14.81
N GLY A 37 -8.90 15.78 14.98
CA GLY A 37 -8.01 14.78 14.39
C GLY A 37 -7.94 14.82 12.85
N GLY A 38 -9.08 14.92 12.16
CA GLY A 38 -9.09 15.00 10.70
C GLY A 38 -8.56 16.32 10.15
N ILE A 39 -8.76 17.44 10.85
CA ILE A 39 -8.14 18.73 10.54
C ILE A 39 -6.62 18.60 10.69
N ARG A 40 -6.16 18.02 11.80
CA ARG A 40 -4.74 17.78 12.06
C ARG A 40 -4.11 16.88 10.99
N PHE A 41 -4.76 15.79 10.62
CA PHE A 41 -4.32 14.94 9.50
C PHE A 41 -4.13 15.73 8.21
N THR A 42 -5.08 16.60 7.89
CA THR A 42 -5.05 17.42 6.66
C THR A 42 -3.87 18.38 6.67
N ASN A 43 -3.59 19.00 7.82
CA ASN A 43 -2.55 20.02 7.95
C ASN A 43 -1.14 19.44 8.06
N GLU A 44 -0.96 18.33 8.78
CA GLU A 44 0.38 17.82 9.13
C GLU A 44 0.83 16.62 8.28
N ILE A 45 -0.11 15.83 7.76
CA ILE A 45 0.18 14.57 7.05
C ILE A 45 -0.24 14.68 5.59
N GLY A 46 -1.54 14.79 5.35
CA GLY A 46 -2.15 14.97 4.04
C GLY A 46 -2.34 13.69 3.24
N ILE A 47 -3.36 13.74 2.36
CA ILE A 47 -3.74 12.64 1.47
C ILE A 47 -2.62 12.27 0.49
N THR A 48 -1.97 13.27 -0.11
CA THR A 48 -0.91 13.05 -1.11
C THR A 48 0.28 12.31 -0.52
N TYR A 49 0.71 12.72 0.67
CA TYR A 49 1.78 12.06 1.40
C TYR A 49 1.39 10.62 1.76
N SER A 50 0.20 10.42 2.35
CA SER A 50 -0.29 9.10 2.75
C SER A 50 -0.32 8.12 1.56
N ARG A 51 -0.78 8.57 0.39
CA ARG A 51 -0.77 7.76 -0.84
C ARG A 51 0.64 7.38 -1.29
N ALA A 52 1.60 8.31 -1.22
CA ALA A 52 2.99 8.03 -1.53
C ALA A 52 3.60 7.03 -0.53
N THR A 53 3.26 7.17 0.76
CA THR A 53 3.68 6.27 1.84
C THR A 53 3.12 4.87 1.64
N LEU A 54 1.84 4.70 1.27
CA LEU A 54 1.27 3.38 0.93
C LEU A 54 2.06 2.68 -0.18
N LYS A 55 2.41 3.42 -1.24
CA LYS A 55 3.22 2.88 -2.33
C LYS A 55 4.61 2.47 -1.86
N ALA A 56 5.29 3.33 -1.11
CA ALA A 56 6.63 3.07 -0.59
C ALA A 56 6.64 1.86 0.37
N ALA A 57 5.68 1.81 1.30
CA ALA A 57 5.49 0.70 2.22
C ALA A 57 5.23 -0.61 1.46
N THR A 58 4.37 -0.60 0.45
CA THR A 58 4.09 -1.81 -0.36
C THR A 58 5.35 -2.34 -1.03
N GLN A 59 6.15 -1.44 -1.62
CA GLN A 59 7.43 -1.82 -2.23
C GLN A 59 8.43 -2.36 -1.21
N PHE A 60 8.52 -1.72 -0.04
CA PHE A 60 9.37 -2.16 1.06
C PHE A 60 8.98 -3.55 1.58
N ILE A 61 7.69 -3.80 1.76
CA ILE A 61 7.15 -5.10 2.22
C ILE A 61 7.41 -6.20 1.18
N TRP A 62 7.18 -5.92 -0.10
CA TRP A 62 7.52 -6.86 -1.18
C TRP A 62 9.00 -7.22 -1.20
N GLN A 63 9.89 -6.25 -0.97
CA GLN A 63 11.33 -6.51 -0.88
C GLN A 63 11.68 -7.31 0.37
N SER A 64 11.11 -6.93 1.52
CA SER A 64 11.41 -7.54 2.82
C SER A 64 10.98 -9.00 2.91
N PHE A 65 9.87 -9.37 2.26
CA PHE A 65 9.34 -10.74 2.23
C PHE A 65 9.64 -11.49 0.93
N HIS A 66 10.58 -10.98 0.11
CA HIS A 66 11.00 -11.63 -1.14
C HIS A 66 9.87 -11.84 -2.18
N GLN A 67 8.81 -11.02 -2.17
CA GLN A 67 7.71 -11.04 -3.14
C GLN A 67 8.08 -10.26 -4.42
N THR A 68 9.18 -10.68 -5.06
CA THR A 68 9.83 -9.92 -6.14
C THR A 68 9.13 -10.04 -7.48
N SER A 69 8.36 -11.11 -7.73
CA SER A 69 7.58 -11.30 -8.95
C SER A 69 6.07 -11.08 -8.72
N ALA A 70 5.31 -10.92 -9.80
CA ALA A 70 3.85 -10.85 -9.71
C ALA A 70 3.22 -12.15 -9.17
N ALA A 71 3.87 -13.29 -9.36
CA ALA A 71 3.39 -14.59 -8.88
C ALA A 71 3.54 -14.77 -7.36
N ASP A 72 4.50 -14.07 -6.75
CA ASP A 72 4.75 -14.14 -5.29
C ASP A 72 3.86 -13.17 -4.50
N ARG A 73 3.13 -12.29 -5.20
CA ARG A 73 2.33 -11.23 -4.61
C ARG A 73 0.87 -11.64 -4.55
N LYS A 74 0.22 -11.30 -3.43
CA LYS A 74 -1.24 -11.31 -3.34
C LYS A 74 -1.82 -10.38 -4.41
N ASN A 75 -2.87 -10.83 -5.10
CA ASN A 75 -3.56 -10.00 -6.09
C ASN A 75 -4.38 -8.89 -5.40
N VAL A 76 -3.79 -7.70 -5.29
CA VAL A 76 -4.40 -6.52 -4.67
C VAL A 76 -4.52 -5.41 -5.72
N PRO A 77 -5.64 -5.31 -6.45
CA PRO A 77 -5.80 -4.27 -7.45
C PRO A 77 -5.93 -2.86 -6.85
N LEU A 78 -6.39 -2.78 -5.60
CA LEU A 78 -6.58 -1.53 -4.85
C LEU A 78 -6.15 -1.72 -3.39
N LEU A 79 -5.25 -0.85 -2.94
CA LEU A 79 -4.95 -0.64 -1.53
C LEU A 79 -5.41 0.76 -1.16
N SER A 80 -6.28 0.86 -0.17
CA SER A 80 -6.86 2.13 0.27
C SER A 80 -6.63 2.40 1.74
N MET A 81 -6.50 3.68 2.10
CA MET A 81 -6.46 4.15 3.48
C MET A 81 -7.58 5.16 3.71
N VAL A 82 -8.27 5.06 4.85
CA VAL A 82 -9.25 6.05 5.29
C VAL A 82 -8.89 6.53 6.68
N VAL A 83 -8.94 7.85 6.89
CA VAL A 83 -8.95 8.44 8.23
C VAL A 83 -10.40 8.61 8.65
N GLU A 84 -10.79 8.06 9.80
CA GLU A 84 -12.14 8.16 10.34
C GLU A 84 -12.14 8.24 11.88
N SER A 85 -13.26 8.69 12.45
CA SER A 85 -13.44 8.70 13.90
C SER A 85 -13.67 7.27 14.41
N MET A 86 -12.70 6.75 15.15
CA MET A 86 -12.75 5.41 15.72
C MET A 86 -11.81 5.32 16.92
N ASP A 87 -12.00 4.30 17.77
CA ASP A 87 -11.06 3.97 18.84
C ASP A 87 -9.81 3.23 18.30
N GLY A 88 -8.79 3.11 19.15
CA GLY A 88 -7.53 2.47 18.78
C GLY A 88 -6.67 3.33 17.84
N VAL A 89 -5.69 2.70 17.20
CA VAL A 89 -4.69 3.38 16.34
C VAL A 89 -5.05 3.20 14.87
N ALA A 90 -5.00 1.97 14.39
CA ALA A 90 -5.35 1.58 13.03
C ALA A 90 -5.70 0.10 12.97
N TYR A 91 -6.33 -0.32 11.87
CA TYR A 91 -6.47 -1.72 11.50
C TYR A 91 -6.62 -1.89 9.99
N THR A 92 -6.38 -3.11 9.50
CA THR A 92 -6.51 -3.46 8.09
C THR A 92 -7.53 -4.57 7.88
N ILE A 93 -8.46 -4.36 6.95
CA ILE A 93 -9.40 -5.38 6.50
C ILE A 93 -9.69 -5.21 5.00
N ASN A 94 -9.75 -6.31 4.24
CA ASN A 94 -10.07 -6.29 2.81
C ASN A 94 -9.21 -5.30 1.98
N ASN A 95 -7.90 -5.22 2.27
CA ASN A 95 -6.96 -4.28 1.64
C ASN A 95 -7.37 -2.80 1.82
N LYS A 96 -8.09 -2.50 2.90
CA LYS A 96 -8.45 -1.16 3.35
C LYS A 96 -7.89 -0.95 4.75
N ILE A 97 -7.08 0.08 4.88
CA ILE A 97 -6.46 0.52 6.11
C ILE A 97 -7.35 1.61 6.72
N HIS A 98 -7.70 1.45 7.98
CA HIS A 98 -8.51 2.37 8.75
C HIS A 98 -7.62 3.01 9.80
N VAL A 99 -7.50 4.33 9.80
CA VAL A 99 -6.63 5.10 10.71
C VAL A 99 -7.49 6.01 11.57
N SER A 100 -7.26 5.98 12.88
CA SER A 100 -8.04 6.74 13.85
C SER A 100 -7.73 8.24 13.81
N ALA A 101 -8.74 9.04 13.51
CA ALA A 101 -8.70 10.48 13.73
C ALA A 101 -8.53 10.83 15.22
N ASN A 102 -9.16 10.06 16.12
CA ASN A 102 -9.08 10.28 17.57
C ASN A 102 -7.63 10.08 18.07
N TYR A 103 -6.93 9.07 17.55
CA TYR A 103 -5.51 8.86 17.85
C TYR A 103 -4.64 9.99 17.31
N ILE A 104 -4.86 10.40 16.05
CA ILE A 104 -4.14 11.53 15.44
C ILE A 104 -4.33 12.81 16.26
N GLU A 105 -5.54 13.08 16.74
CA GLU A 105 -5.82 14.23 17.60
C GLU A 105 -4.99 14.19 18.89
N GLY A 106 -5.03 13.06 19.59
CA GLY A 106 -4.38 12.89 20.89
C GLY A 106 -2.86 12.71 20.85
N TYR A 107 -2.28 12.38 19.69
CA TYR A 107 -0.86 12.03 19.60
C TYR A 107 0.06 13.22 19.91
N ARG A 108 0.99 13.05 20.85
CA ARG A 108 1.94 14.09 21.23
C ARG A 108 3.27 13.88 20.51
N GLY A 109 3.71 14.88 19.74
CA GLY A 109 4.96 14.85 18.98
C GLY A 109 4.73 14.86 17.47
N ASP A 110 5.70 14.31 16.73
CA ASP A 110 5.66 14.24 15.27
C ASP A 110 4.66 13.17 14.80
N VAL A 111 3.40 13.59 14.65
CA VAL A 111 2.30 12.72 14.21
C VAL A 111 2.50 12.22 12.79
N LYS A 112 3.23 12.95 11.95
CA LYS A 112 3.52 12.51 10.59
C LYS A 112 4.48 11.34 10.57
N ARG A 113 5.54 11.38 11.38
CA ARG A 113 6.46 10.26 11.55
C ARG A 113 5.75 9.04 12.14
N GLU A 114 4.90 9.25 13.14
CA GLU A 114 4.11 8.19 13.77
C GLU A 114 3.20 7.50 12.74
N ILE A 115 2.35 8.26 12.05
CA ILE A 115 1.40 7.69 11.08
C ILE A 115 2.13 7.07 9.89
N THR A 116 3.32 7.54 9.52
CA THR A 116 4.16 6.82 8.56
C THR A 116 4.52 5.41 9.04
N GLY A 117 4.95 5.25 10.29
CA GLY A 117 5.23 3.94 10.87
C GLY A 117 3.98 3.05 10.90
N VAL A 118 2.84 3.61 11.31
CA VAL A 118 1.54 2.91 11.31
C VAL A 118 1.17 2.44 9.90
N ILE A 119 1.33 3.27 8.87
CA ILE A 119 1.06 2.84 7.49
C ILE A 119 1.93 1.65 7.09
N TYR A 120 3.23 1.64 7.43
CA TYR A 120 4.09 0.49 7.13
C TYR A 120 3.64 -0.78 7.86
N HIS A 121 3.26 -0.65 9.13
CA HIS A 121 2.71 -1.76 9.90
C HIS A 121 1.45 -2.33 9.25
N GLU A 122 0.49 -1.48 8.92
CA GLU A 122 -0.80 -1.89 8.36
C GLU A 122 -0.66 -2.49 6.95
N VAL A 123 0.27 -1.98 6.14
CA VAL A 123 0.56 -2.57 4.82
C VAL A 123 1.16 -3.99 4.94
N ALA A 124 1.80 -4.35 6.05
CA ALA A 124 2.27 -5.71 6.27
C ALA A 124 1.14 -6.72 6.53
N HIS A 125 -0.04 -6.26 6.96
CA HIS A 125 -1.24 -7.11 7.11
C HIS A 125 -1.97 -7.38 5.78
N VAL A 126 -1.62 -6.63 4.72
CA VAL A 126 -2.25 -6.75 3.39
C VAL A 126 -1.76 -7.98 2.67
#